data_AF-A0A2W6BQ88-F1
#
_entry.id   AF-A0A2W6BQ88-F1
#
_cell.length_a   1.000
_cell.length_b   1.000
_cell.length_c   1.000
_cell.angle_alpha   90.00
_cell.angle_beta   90.00
_cell.angle_gamma   90.00
#
_symmetry.space_group_name_H-M   'P 1'
#
loop_
_entity.id
_entity.type
_entity.pdbx_description
1 polymer ?
#
loop_
_entity_poly.entity_id
_entity_poly.type
_entity_poly.pdbx_seq_one_letter_code
_entity_poly.pdbx_strand_id
1 'polypeptide(L)'
;MSGLDFLVDFAATGDIEGVGLGSSPYEWDQIIGADYVDDVQKNQMRRDYGLIELTFWHTDGAWLCTGISVQAHRLWWETADLVPAMLQKKYGEFPRSGQFNALFCRCACICCRT
;
A
#
# COMPACT_ATOMS: atom_id res chain seq x y z
N MET A 1 16.77 -3.39 -2.58
CA MET A 1 15.45 -3.88 -2.18
C MET A 1 14.66 -4.16 -3.44
N SER A 2 13.60 -4.96 -3.36
CA SER A 2 12.72 -5.37 -4.45
C SER A 2 11.26 -5.13 -4.06
N GLY A 3 10.34 -5.11 -5.04
CA GLY A 3 8.91 -5.08 -4.74
C GLY A 3 8.44 -6.24 -3.84
N LEU A 4 9.15 -7.37 -3.81
CA LEU A 4 8.89 -8.45 -2.86
C LEU A 4 9.20 -8.03 -1.41
N ASP A 5 10.25 -7.23 -1.20
CA ASP A 5 10.57 -6.72 0.14
C ASP A 5 9.46 -5.80 0.64
N PHE A 6 8.88 -4.97 -0.23
CA PHE A 6 7.71 -4.16 0.11
C PHE A 6 6.53 -5.02 0.57
N LEU A 7 6.18 -6.06 -0.18
CA LEU A 7 5.06 -6.94 0.16
C LEU A 7 5.28 -7.65 1.51
N VAL A 8 6.53 -8.03 1.79
CA VAL A 8 6.91 -8.66 3.06
C VAL A 8 6.81 -7.66 4.21
N ASP A 9 7.34 -6.45 4.05
CA ASP A 9 7.28 -5.41 5.07
C ASP A 9 5.81 -5.04 5.37
N PHE A 10 5.00 -4.79 4.34
CA PHE A 10 3.57 -4.48 4.49
C PHE A 10 2.80 -5.64 5.16
N ALA A 11 3.07 -6.88 4.78
CA ALA A 11 2.42 -8.04 5.40
C ALA A 11 2.79 -8.21 6.88
N ALA A 12 3.98 -7.75 7.29
CA ALA A 12 4.45 -7.83 8.66
C ALA A 12 3.92 -6.69 9.55
N THR A 13 3.84 -5.47 9.02
CA THR A 13 3.48 -4.27 9.81
C THR A 13 2.02 -3.85 9.64
N GLY A 14 1.43 -4.08 8.46
CA GLY A 14 0.12 -3.53 8.10
C GLY A 14 0.16 -2.02 7.87
N ASP A 15 1.34 -1.42 7.72
CA ASP A 15 1.55 0.01 7.50
C ASP A 15 2.51 0.26 6.33
N ILE A 16 2.59 1.52 5.87
CA ILE A 16 3.58 1.98 4.90
C ILE A 16 4.31 3.17 5.54
N GLU A 17 5.61 3.00 5.79
CA GLU A 17 6.44 3.98 6.51
C GLU A 17 5.84 4.41 7.87
N GLY A 18 5.17 3.50 8.58
CA GLY A 18 4.53 3.78 9.87
C GLY A 18 3.17 4.48 9.79
N VAL A 19 2.65 4.74 8.58
CA VAL A 19 1.28 5.25 8.37
C VAL A 19 0.37 4.09 8.01
N GLY A 20 -0.74 3.97 8.73
CA GLY A 20 -1.59 2.78 8.69
C GLY A 20 -3.06 3.09 8.95
N LEU A 21 -3.77 2.12 9.52
CA LEU A 21 -5.15 2.28 9.92
C LEU A 21 -5.30 3.39 10.97
N GLY A 22 -6.41 4.13 10.90
CA GLY A 22 -6.68 5.28 11.74
C GLY A 22 -6.01 6.58 11.28
N SER A 23 -5.03 6.53 10.37
CA SER A 23 -4.41 7.73 9.81
C SER A 23 -5.36 8.52 8.91
N SER A 24 -5.18 9.82 8.89
CA SER A 24 -5.92 10.77 8.05
C SER A 24 -5.42 10.76 6.60
N PRO A 25 -6.24 11.24 5.64
CA PRO A 25 -5.80 11.42 4.26
C PRO A 25 -4.52 12.27 4.13
N TYR A 26 -4.38 13.30 4.97
CA TYR A 26 -3.21 14.17 4.98
C TYR A 26 -1.92 13.43 5.36
N GLU A 27 -1.97 12.56 6.37
CA GLU A 27 -0.81 11.75 6.78
C GLU A 27 -0.38 10.80 5.65
N TRP A 28 -1.34 10.21 4.94
CA TRP A 28 -1.06 9.39 3.76
C TRP A 28 -0.41 10.20 2.62
N ASP A 29 -0.87 11.43 2.39
CA ASP A 29 -0.31 12.31 1.35
C ASP A 29 1.14 12.73 1.65
N GLN A 30 1.51 12.86 2.93
CA GLN A 30 2.90 13.17 3.32
C GLN A 30 3.86 12.00 3.03
N ILE A 31 3.35 10.76 3.00
CA ILE A 31 4.18 9.56 2.77
C ILE A 31 4.15 9.14 1.31
N ILE A 32 2.96 8.98 0.73
CA ILE A 32 2.79 8.47 -0.63
C ILE A 32 2.96 9.56 -1.68
N GLY A 33 2.57 10.79 -1.35
CA GLY A 33 2.50 11.91 -2.28
C GLY A 33 1.05 12.25 -2.62
N ALA A 34 0.88 13.17 -3.56
CA ALA A 34 -0.42 13.73 -3.92
C ALA A 34 -0.99 13.18 -5.25
N ASP A 35 -0.38 12.14 -5.81
CA ASP A 35 -0.84 11.52 -7.06
C ASP A 35 -1.81 10.38 -6.76
N TYR A 36 -3.09 10.73 -6.64
CA TYR A 36 -4.17 9.79 -6.33
C TYR A 36 -5.48 10.19 -7.00
N VAL A 37 -6.40 9.23 -7.06
CA VAL A 37 -7.80 9.46 -7.43
C VAL A 37 -8.69 9.14 -6.23
N ASP A 38 -9.52 10.12 -5.84
CA ASP A 38 -10.55 9.94 -4.82
C ASP A 38 -11.91 9.60 -5.45
N ASP A 39 -12.53 8.54 -4.95
CA ASP A 39 -13.92 8.17 -5.19
C ASP A 39 -14.69 8.26 -3.87
N VAL A 40 -15.42 9.36 -3.67
CA VAL A 40 -16.14 9.67 -2.43
C VAL A 40 -17.61 9.34 -2.57
N GLN A 41 -18.11 8.48 -1.68
CA GLN A 41 -19.52 8.08 -1.61
C GLN A 41 -20.03 8.16 -0.17
N LYS A 42 -20.89 9.15 0.11
CA LYS A 42 -21.45 9.43 1.44
C LYS A 42 -20.34 9.59 2.49
N ASN A 43 -20.24 8.63 3.42
CA ASN A 43 -19.25 8.62 4.51
C ASN A 43 -18.07 7.69 4.21
N GLN A 44 -17.91 7.24 2.97
CA GLN A 44 -16.81 6.40 2.54
C GLN A 44 -16.03 7.09 1.43
N MET A 45 -14.71 6.93 1.43
CA MET A 45 -13.84 7.39 0.35
C MET A 45 -12.86 6.29 0.01
N ARG A 46 -12.77 5.93 -1.27
CA ARG A 46 -11.71 5.09 -1.81
C ARG A 46 -10.67 6.00 -2.44
N ARG A 47 -9.43 5.96 -1.96
CA ARG A 47 -8.30 6.68 -2.53
C ARG A 47 -7.36 5.70 -3.21
N ASP A 48 -7.12 5.92 -4.50
CA ASP A 48 -6.36 5.03 -5.36
C ASP A 48 -5.05 5.68 -5.79
N TYR A 49 -3.91 5.15 -5.32
CA TYR A 49 -2.54 5.55 -5.70
C TYR A 49 -1.93 4.59 -6.73
N GLY A 50 -2.76 3.87 -7.50
CA GLY A 50 -2.30 2.85 -8.44
C GLY A 50 -2.04 1.51 -7.76
N LEU A 51 -0.84 1.30 -7.20
CA LEU A 51 -0.50 0.04 -6.53
C LEU A 51 -1.15 -0.07 -5.13
N ILE A 52 -1.39 1.06 -4.47
CA ILE A 52 -1.96 1.13 -3.13
C ILE A 52 -3.35 1.74 -3.20
N GLU A 53 -4.31 1.07 -2.60
CA GLU A 53 -5.67 1.60 -2.44
C GLU A 53 -6.02 1.66 -0.95
N LEU A 54 -6.51 2.82 -0.55
CA LEU A 54 -6.95 3.12 0.81
C LEU A 54 -8.47 3.25 0.83
N THR A 55 -9.08 2.76 1.90
CA THR A 55 -10.46 3.06 2.25
C THR A 55 -10.47 3.95 3.47
N PHE A 56 -11.23 5.03 3.41
CA PHE A 56 -11.49 5.92 4.53
C PHE A 56 -12.97 5.90 4.89
N TRP A 57 -13.25 6.08 6.18
CA TRP A 57 -14.59 6.33 6.68
C TRP A 57 -14.64 7.68 7.39
N HIS A 58 -15.71 8.44 7.14
CA HIS A 58 -15.96 9.71 7.81
C HIS A 58 -16.75 9.47 9.10
N THR A 59 -16.09 9.70 10.24
CA THR A 59 -16.70 9.61 11.57
C THR A 59 -16.32 10.83 12.40
N ASP A 60 -17.26 11.36 13.18
CA ASP A 60 -17.02 12.47 14.12
C ASP A 60 -16.32 13.70 13.51
N GLY A 61 -16.61 14.00 12.23
CA GLY A 61 -16.04 15.15 11.52
C GLY A 61 -14.64 14.93 10.96
N ALA A 62 -14.13 13.70 10.97
CA ALA A 62 -12.82 13.35 10.44
C ALA A 62 -12.87 12.12 9.52
N TRP A 63 -12.00 12.11 8.51
CA TRP A 63 -11.73 10.93 7.69
C TRP A 63 -10.63 10.10 8.35
N LEU A 64 -10.91 8.81 8.57
CA LEU A 64 -9.94 7.86 9.12
C LEU A 64 -9.77 6.68 8.18
N CYS A 65 -8.53 6.24 7.97
CA CYS A 65 -8.22 5.07 7.18
C CYS A 65 -8.75 3.81 7.87
N THR A 66 -9.60 3.06 7.19
CA THR A 66 -10.22 1.83 7.70
C THR A 66 -9.79 0.59 6.90
N GLY A 67 -9.12 0.78 5.76
CA GLY A 67 -8.59 -0.32 4.96
C GLY A 67 -7.41 0.11 4.12
N ILE A 68 -6.44 -0.80 3.97
CA ILE A 68 -5.27 -0.64 3.12
C ILE A 68 -5.18 -1.91 2.28
N SER A 69 -5.02 -1.75 0.97
CA SER A 69 -4.91 -2.88 0.05
C SER A 69 -3.80 -2.66 -0.97
N VAL A 70 -3.03 -3.71 -1.21
CA VAL A 70 -2.02 -3.73 -2.27
C VAL A 70 -2.65 -4.38 -3.49
N GLN A 71 -2.80 -3.60 -4.56
CA GLN A 71 -3.43 -4.00 -5.81
C GLN A 71 -2.45 -4.77 -6.71
N ALA A 72 -1.79 -5.80 -6.17
CA ALA A 72 -0.70 -6.53 -6.83
C ALA A 72 -1.10 -7.15 -8.19
N HIS A 73 -2.38 -7.41 -8.41
CA HIS A 73 -2.90 -7.89 -9.69
C HIS A 73 -2.69 -6.88 -10.84
N ARG A 74 -2.60 -5.58 -10.56
CA ARG A 74 -2.40 -4.52 -11.56
C ARG A 74 -0.99 -4.55 -12.16
N LEU A 75 0.00 -5.05 -11.43
CA LEU A 75 1.38 -5.22 -11.92
C LEU A 75 1.47 -6.11 -13.16
N TRP A 76 0.49 -7.00 -13.36
CA TRP A 76 0.44 -7.87 -14.53
C TRP A 76 0.09 -7.11 -15.82
N TRP A 77 -0.71 -6.04 -15.73
CA TRP A 77 -1.25 -5.31 -16.89
C TRP A 77 -0.63 -3.92 -17.10
N GLU A 78 -0.30 -3.21 -16.03
CA GLU A 78 0.10 -1.80 -16.05
C GLU A 78 1.48 -1.63 -15.40
N THR A 79 2.43 -1.01 -16.11
CA THR A 79 3.81 -0.87 -15.60
C THR A 79 4.39 0.54 -15.63
N ALA A 80 3.84 1.46 -16.41
CA ALA A 80 4.22 2.87 -16.30
C ALA A 80 3.21 3.54 -15.36
N ASP A 81 3.70 4.15 -14.28
CA ASP A 81 2.95 5.01 -13.34
C ASP A 81 2.05 4.32 -12.31
N LEU A 82 1.96 2.98 -12.29
CA LEU A 82 1.19 2.26 -11.25
C LEU A 82 1.84 2.34 -9.85
N VAL A 83 3.17 2.29 -9.78
CA VAL A 83 3.90 2.22 -8.51
C VAL A 83 4.18 3.65 -8.03
N PRO A 84 3.69 4.06 -6.84
CA PRO A 84 4.04 5.35 -6.27
C PRO A 84 5.55 5.60 -6.29
N ALA A 85 5.96 6.81 -6.70
CA ALA A 85 7.38 7.14 -6.91
C ALA A 85 8.23 6.89 -5.66
N MET A 86 7.67 7.11 -4.48
CA MET A 86 8.29 6.80 -3.19
C MET A 86 8.60 5.30 -3.03
N LEU A 87 7.68 4.41 -3.41
CA LEU A 87 7.88 2.96 -3.33
C LEU A 87 8.91 2.50 -4.35
N GLN A 88 8.82 3.04 -5.58
CA GLN A 88 9.79 2.76 -6.63
C GLN A 88 11.21 3.17 -6.21
N LYS A 89 11.35 4.33 -5.55
CA LYS A 89 12.64 4.83 -5.05
C LYS A 89 13.20 3.97 -3.91
N LYS A 90 12.37 3.51 -2.98
CA LYS A 90 12.79 2.74 -1.80
C LYS A 90 13.02 1.26 -2.12
N TYR A 91 12.07 0.64 -2.80
CA TYR A 91 12.03 -0.81 -3.02
C TYR A 91 12.47 -1.22 -4.43
N GLY A 92 12.76 -0.28 -5.32
CA GLY A 92 13.21 -0.62 -6.68
C GLY A 92 12.09 -1.21 -7.53
N GLU A 93 12.43 -2.15 -8.40
CA GLU A 93 11.51 -2.72 -9.38
C GLU A 93 10.44 -3.63 -8.73
N PHE A 94 9.20 -3.45 -9.19
CA PHE A 94 8.08 -4.32 -8.88
C PHE A 94 7.83 -5.26 -10.07
N PRO A 95 8.13 -6.57 -9.95
CA PRO A 95 7.99 -7.49 -11.06
C PRO A 95 6.51 -7.70 -11.40
N ARG A 96 6.21 -7.89 -12.70
CA ARG A 96 4.84 -8.13 -13.19
C ARG A 96 4.15 -9.35 -12.57
N SER A 97 4.96 -10.32 -12.12
CA SER A 97 4.48 -11.49 -11.42
C SER A 97 5.48 -11.88 -10.34
N GLY A 98 4.95 -12.43 -9.25
CA GLY A 98 5.72 -13.02 -8.16
C GLY A 98 5.15 -14.38 -7.81
N GLN A 99 6.00 -15.25 -7.25
CA GLN A 99 5.53 -16.52 -6.72
C GLN A 99 5.05 -16.32 -5.28
N PHE A 100 3.79 -16.70 -5.00
CA PHE A 100 3.24 -16.65 -3.64
C PHE A 100 4.14 -17.36 -2.62
N ASN A 101 4.78 -18.47 -3.01
CA ASN A 101 5.69 -19.21 -2.14
C ASN A 101 6.92 -18.38 -1.73
N ALA A 102 7.43 -17.51 -2.60
CA ALA A 102 8.55 -16.63 -2.26
C ALA A 102 8.16 -15.60 -1.18
N LEU A 103 6.93 -15.05 -1.26
CA LEU A 103 6.36 -14.20 -0.22
C LEU A 103 6.20 -14.98 1.10
N PHE A 104 5.56 -16.14 1.04
CA PHE A 104 5.32 -16.99 2.21
C PHE A 104 6.61 -17.37 2.95
N CYS A 105 7.61 -17.90 2.23
CA CYS A 105 8.89 -18.28 2.82
C CYS A 105 9.60 -17.09 3.48
N ARG A 106 9.49 -15.90 2.88
CA ARG A 106 10.18 -14.70 3.37
C ARG A 106 9.50 -14.12 4.61
N CYS A 107 8.16 -14.12 4.66
CA CYS A 107 7.42 -13.79 5.87
C CYS A 107 7.71 -14.78 7.01
N ALA A 108 7.72 -16.09 6.73
CA ALA A 108 8.03 -17.12 7.73
C ALA A 108 9.44 -16.96 8.33
N CYS A 109 10.43 -16.60 7.51
CA CYS A 109 11.79 -16.30 7.96
C CYS A 109 11.91 -15.06 8.85
N ILE A 110 10.96 -14.12 8.78
CA ILE A 110 10.91 -12.95 9.67
C ILE A 110 10.28 -13.35 11.01
N CYS A 111 9.14 -14.06 10.97
CA CYS A 111 8.47 -14.53 12.19
C CYS A 111 9.33 -15.49 13.03
N CYS A 112 10.24 -16.26 12.44
CA CYS A 112 11.14 -17.15 13.19
C CYS A 112 12.35 -16.46 13.84
N ARG A 113 12.56 -15.15 13.66
CA ARG A 113 13.69 -14.40 14.27
C ARG A 113 13.29 -13.60 15.52
N THR A 114 12.02 -13.60 15.87
CA THR A 114 11.43 -13.03 17.08
C THR A 114 11.04 -14.14 18.03
#